data_AF-A0A4R4EXP2-F1
#
_entry.id   AF-A0A4R4EXP2-F1
#
_cell.length_a   1.000
_cell.length_b   1.000
_cell.length_c   1.000
_cell.angle_alpha   90.00
_cell.angle_beta   90.00
_cell.angle_gamma   90.00
#
_symmetry.space_group_name_H-M   'P 1'
#
loop_
_entity.id
_entity.type
_entity.pdbx_description
1 polymer ?
#
loop_
_entity_poly.entity_id
_entity_poly.type
_entity_poly.pdbx_seq_one_letter_code
_entity_poly.pdbx_strand_id
1 'polypeptide(L)'
;MILFVDAGSSERPFSGVDPLEGLNALIAALGPYRDLVEIVVASPGAEWLSLARLRASLDADTAPRVIGSLWDDPPRCRLTLYEHILYWLALRHVWRLPSWLALPASADNWPTERATQLVPIVESLGAPANQRALQAALERYYWADLWWGEEPAPDQESRRRAHALMVAWSIPRRSWPRILGTTATDFEEMLGLLLQVNAAAQWHVRAGRWFPHWVHLPLAALGMRRPIEMIEAEGPGGARQVLDYVWRFHCQ
;
A
#
# COMPACT_ATOMS: atom_id res chain seq x y z
N MET A 1 0.84 1.60 -2.33
CA MET A 1 0.67 3.07 -2.44
C MET A 1 1.99 3.55 -2.97
N ILE A 2 1.97 4.47 -3.93
CA ILE A 2 3.23 4.89 -4.55
C ILE A 2 3.79 6.07 -3.77
N LEU A 3 5.04 5.96 -3.36
CA LEU A 3 5.80 6.99 -2.68
C LEU A 3 6.87 7.52 -3.64
N PHE A 4 6.70 8.76 -4.07
CA PHE A 4 7.66 9.47 -4.92
C PHE A 4 8.69 10.16 -4.04
N VAL A 5 9.94 9.72 -4.14
CA VAL A 5 11.02 10.18 -3.26
C VAL A 5 11.96 11.08 -4.04
N ASP A 6 12.11 12.32 -3.60
CA ASP A 6 13.22 13.16 -4.05
C ASP A 6 14.44 12.88 -3.17
N ALA A 7 15.35 12.06 -3.69
CA ALA A 7 16.61 11.68 -3.03
C ALA A 7 17.73 12.74 -3.18
N GLY A 8 17.42 13.96 -3.61
CA GLY A 8 18.34 15.11 -3.63
C GLY A 8 18.62 15.69 -5.02
N SER A 9 18.19 16.94 -5.23
CA SER A 9 18.67 17.78 -6.32
C SER A 9 20.01 18.45 -5.97
N SER A 10 20.84 18.66 -6.99
CA SER A 10 22.21 19.17 -6.92
C SER A 10 22.37 20.61 -6.36
N GLU A 11 21.29 21.26 -5.92
CA GLU A 11 21.32 22.60 -5.33
C GLU A 11 21.23 22.59 -3.77
N ARG A 12 21.24 21.37 -3.19
CA ARG A 12 21.49 20.93 -1.78
C ARG A 12 20.33 21.04 -0.78
N PRO A 13 20.01 19.88 -0.12
CA PRO A 13 20.44 19.69 1.26
C PRO A 13 21.04 18.28 1.53
N PHE A 14 22.00 17.82 0.75
CA PHE A 14 22.83 16.65 1.11
C PHE A 14 24.25 16.87 0.60
N SER A 15 25.04 17.69 1.29
CA SER A 15 26.47 17.76 1.03
C SER A 15 27.15 16.49 1.56
N GLY A 16 27.10 15.40 0.79
CA GLY A 16 27.97 14.23 0.99
C GLY A 16 27.31 12.90 1.35
N VAL A 17 25.99 12.78 1.29
CA VAL A 17 25.28 11.50 1.51
C VAL A 17 24.81 10.96 0.17
N ASP A 18 25.10 9.70 -0.10
CA ASP A 18 24.66 8.99 -1.29
C ASP A 18 23.11 8.96 -1.32
N PRO A 19 22.44 9.39 -2.42
CA PRO A 19 20.98 9.28 -2.58
C PRO A 19 20.43 7.88 -2.24
N LEU A 20 21.23 6.84 -2.40
CA LEU A 20 20.90 5.45 -2.08
C LEU A 20 20.87 5.18 -0.55
N GLU A 21 21.76 5.82 0.21
CA GLU A 21 21.79 5.73 1.67
C GLU A 21 20.54 6.38 2.29
N GLY A 22 20.08 7.48 1.70
CA GLY A 22 18.82 8.14 2.07
C GLY A 22 17.58 7.24 1.85
N LEU A 23 17.56 6.46 0.76
CA LEU A 23 16.47 5.52 0.45
C LEU A 23 16.41 4.34 1.44
N ASN A 24 17.56 3.77 1.81
CA ASN A 24 17.62 2.72 2.82
C ASN A 24 17.14 3.25 4.19
N ALA A 25 17.58 4.45 4.59
CA ALA A 25 17.12 5.08 5.82
C ALA A 25 15.61 5.36 5.82
N LEU A 26 15.05 5.78 4.67
CA LEU A 26 13.61 5.94 4.50
C LEU A 26 12.85 4.62 4.68
N ILE A 27 13.28 3.54 4.02
CA ILE A 27 12.61 2.24 4.15
C ILE A 27 12.63 1.73 5.59
N ALA A 28 13.76 1.87 6.29
CA ALA A 28 13.86 1.54 7.71
C ALA A 28 12.88 2.38 8.55
N ALA A 29 12.80 3.69 8.27
CA ALA A 29 11.93 4.64 8.95
C ALA A 29 10.43 4.39 8.75
N LEU A 30 10.03 3.77 7.64
CA LEU A 30 8.64 3.37 7.40
C LEU A 30 8.15 2.32 8.40
N GLY A 31 9.08 1.57 9.04
CA GLY A 31 8.76 0.54 10.03
C GLY A 31 7.71 -0.45 9.50
N PRO A 32 6.56 -0.61 10.17
CA PRO A 32 5.52 -1.56 9.74
C PRO A 32 4.86 -1.18 8.40
N TYR A 33 5.02 0.06 7.93
CA TYR A 33 4.43 0.53 6.67
C TYR A 33 5.30 0.24 5.46
N ARG A 34 6.54 -0.25 5.64
CA ARG A 34 7.50 -0.50 4.56
C ARG A 34 6.94 -1.44 3.48
N ASP A 35 6.16 -2.43 3.89
CA ASP A 35 5.63 -3.45 2.98
C ASP A 35 4.43 -2.94 2.15
N LEU A 36 3.97 -1.73 2.48
CA LEU A 36 2.73 -1.15 1.99
C LEU A 36 2.93 -0.12 0.89
N VAL A 37 4.18 0.31 0.76
CA VAL A 37 4.60 1.31 -0.20
C VAL A 37 5.40 0.67 -1.32
N GLU A 38 5.22 1.24 -2.48
CA GLU A 38 6.05 1.03 -3.66
C GLU A 38 6.76 2.36 -3.90
N ILE A 39 8.07 2.34 -4.10
CA ILE A 39 8.87 3.55 -4.23
C ILE A 39 9.16 3.85 -5.69
N VAL A 40 8.99 5.12 -6.05
CA VAL A 40 9.49 5.66 -7.31
C VAL A 40 10.49 6.76 -6.98
N VAL A 41 11.70 6.65 -7.52
CA VAL A 41 12.72 7.70 -7.37
C VAL A 41 12.37 8.84 -8.32
N ALA A 42 12.15 10.02 -7.76
CA ALA A 42 11.67 11.20 -8.45
C ALA A 42 12.73 12.31 -8.55
N SER A 43 13.92 12.07 -7.99
CA SER A 43 14.97 13.08 -7.90
C SER A 43 15.57 13.43 -9.26
N PRO A 44 15.67 14.71 -9.64
CA PRO A 44 16.38 15.13 -10.85
C PRO A 44 17.85 14.69 -10.87
N GLY A 45 18.48 14.59 -9.70
CA GLY A 45 19.85 14.08 -9.56
C GLY A 45 20.00 12.59 -9.90
N ALA A 46 18.89 11.86 -10.09
CA ALA A 46 18.84 10.45 -10.46
C ALA A 46 18.61 10.23 -11.97
N GLU A 47 18.71 11.26 -12.82
CA GLU A 47 18.52 11.16 -14.28
C GLU A 47 19.43 10.09 -14.93
N TRP A 48 20.57 9.78 -14.31
CA TRP A 48 21.55 8.79 -14.79
C TRP A 48 21.45 7.42 -14.09
N LEU A 49 20.51 7.26 -13.16
CA LEU A 49 20.29 6.03 -12.38
C LEU A 49 19.09 5.27 -12.93
N SER A 50 19.37 4.28 -13.80
CA SER A 50 18.34 3.34 -14.23
C SER A 50 17.79 2.54 -13.05
N LEU A 51 16.55 2.07 -13.15
CA LEU A 51 15.95 1.19 -12.13
C LEU A 51 16.86 0.00 -11.75
N ALA A 52 17.54 -0.59 -12.73
CA ALA A 52 18.47 -1.70 -12.49
C ALA A 52 19.65 -1.28 -11.60
N ARG A 53 20.22 -0.08 -11.84
CA ARG A 53 21.32 0.48 -11.03
C ARG A 53 20.86 0.85 -9.63
N LEU A 54 19.68 1.44 -9.51
CA LEU A 54 19.07 1.73 -8.21
C LEU A 54 18.95 0.45 -7.39
N ARG A 55 18.31 -0.59 -7.95
CA ARG A 55 18.11 -1.87 -7.24
C ARG A 55 19.42 -2.58 -6.90
N ALA A 56 20.42 -2.53 -7.78
CA ALA A 56 21.72 -3.15 -7.53
C ALA A 56 22.49 -2.50 -6.36
N SER A 57 22.14 -1.27 -6.00
CA SER A 57 22.85 -0.49 -4.98
C SER A 57 22.04 -0.34 -3.68
N LEU A 58 20.92 -1.04 -3.58
CA LEU A 58 20.04 -1.04 -2.41
C LEU A 58 20.09 -2.40 -1.72
N ASP A 59 19.78 -2.40 -0.43
CA ASP A 59 19.77 -3.61 0.37
C ASP A 59 18.67 -4.57 -0.11
N ALA A 60 18.83 -5.87 0.16
CA ALA A 60 17.91 -6.91 -0.32
C ALA A 60 16.44 -6.67 0.07
N ASP A 61 16.19 -6.01 1.20
CA ASP A 61 14.85 -5.67 1.67
C ASP A 61 14.28 -4.42 0.98
N THR A 62 15.14 -3.51 0.53
CA THR A 62 14.78 -2.23 -0.07
C THR A 62 14.61 -2.35 -1.59
N ALA A 63 15.49 -3.09 -2.26
CA ALA A 63 15.51 -3.21 -3.72
C ALA A 63 14.16 -3.65 -4.34
N PRO A 64 13.42 -4.62 -3.77
CA PRO A 64 12.12 -5.01 -4.32
C PRO A 64 11.04 -3.92 -4.21
N ARG A 65 11.20 -2.98 -3.28
CA ARG A 65 10.24 -1.89 -3.05
C ARG A 65 10.39 -0.75 -4.05
N VAL A 66 11.58 -0.55 -4.60
CA VAL A 66 11.80 0.44 -5.66
C VAL A 66 11.29 -0.14 -6.98
N ILE A 67 10.21 0.45 -7.51
CA ILE A 67 9.51 -0.05 -8.70
C ILE A 67 9.78 0.78 -9.96
N GLY A 68 10.40 1.96 -9.83
CA GLY A 68 10.73 2.79 -10.98
C GLY A 68 11.55 4.03 -10.64
N SER A 69 12.07 4.65 -11.70
CA SER A 69 12.51 6.04 -11.70
C SER A 69 11.58 6.87 -12.60
N LEU A 70 11.30 8.12 -12.23
CA LEU A 70 10.59 9.04 -13.14
C LEU A 70 11.38 9.26 -14.44
N TRP A 71 12.70 9.13 -14.37
CA TRP A 71 13.61 9.42 -15.47
C TRP A 71 13.91 8.22 -16.37
N ASP A 72 13.30 7.06 -16.11
CA ASP A 72 13.37 5.94 -17.04
C ASP A 72 12.60 6.26 -18.36
N ASP A 73 11.54 7.08 -18.29
CA ASP A 73 10.76 7.55 -19.45
C ASP A 73 10.50 9.07 -19.36
N PRO A 74 11.51 9.92 -19.60
CA PRO A 74 11.35 11.36 -19.42
C PRO A 74 10.40 11.95 -20.49
N PRO A 75 9.51 12.89 -20.12
CA PRO A 75 8.64 13.59 -21.05
C PRO A 75 9.47 14.42 -22.04
N ARG A 76 8.96 14.57 -23.27
CA ARG A 76 9.63 15.38 -24.32
C ARG A 76 9.55 16.89 -24.06
N CYS A 77 8.77 17.31 -23.09
CA CYS A 77 8.63 18.70 -22.66
C CYS A 77 9.07 18.85 -21.19
N ARG A 78 9.42 20.07 -20.80
CA ARG A 78 9.69 20.38 -19.40
C ARG A 78 8.39 20.35 -18.61
N LEU A 79 8.37 19.54 -17.55
CA LEU A 79 7.28 19.42 -16.59
C LEU A 79 7.79 19.81 -15.20
N THR A 80 6.91 20.34 -14.36
CA THR A 80 7.15 20.39 -12.91
C THR A 80 7.25 18.97 -12.35
N LEU A 81 7.79 18.81 -11.14
CA LEU A 81 7.86 17.50 -10.48
C LEU A 81 6.47 16.87 -10.33
N TYR A 82 5.47 17.66 -9.93
CA TYR A 82 4.08 17.23 -9.83
C TYR A 82 3.53 16.71 -11.17
N GLU A 83 3.70 17.48 -12.25
CA GLU A 83 3.24 17.08 -13.59
C GLU A 83 3.98 15.83 -14.10
N HIS A 84 5.27 15.69 -13.75
CA HIS A 84 6.05 14.52 -14.12
C HIS A 84 5.56 13.25 -13.38
N ILE A 85 5.21 13.37 -12.10
CA ILE A 85 4.56 12.29 -11.34
C ILE A 85 3.25 11.87 -12.01
N LEU A 86 2.40 12.83 -12.39
CA LEU A 86 1.13 12.53 -13.06
C LEU A 86 1.35 11.86 -14.41
N TYR A 87 2.32 12.33 -15.19
CA TYR A 87 2.69 11.73 -16.46
C TYR A 87 3.11 10.26 -16.30
N TRP A 88 4.00 9.98 -15.34
CA TRP A 88 4.47 8.62 -15.07
C TRP A 88 3.34 7.71 -14.59
N LEU A 89 2.48 8.20 -13.69
CA LEU A 89 1.30 7.47 -13.23
C LEU A 89 0.36 7.17 -14.40
N ALA A 90 0.07 8.15 -15.26
CA ALA A 90 -0.79 7.94 -16.42
C ALA A 90 -0.25 6.88 -17.38
N LEU A 91 1.07 6.81 -17.57
CA LEU A 91 1.71 5.82 -18.44
C LEU A 91 1.76 4.42 -17.83
N ARG A 92 2.10 4.30 -16.55
CA ARG A 92 2.48 3.00 -15.96
C ARG A 92 1.50 2.48 -14.91
N HIS A 93 0.76 3.36 -14.24
CA HIS A 93 -0.07 3.02 -13.08
C HIS A 93 -1.31 3.92 -12.97
N VAL A 94 -2.09 4.08 -14.04
CA VAL A 94 -3.21 5.04 -14.10
C VAL A 94 -4.22 4.85 -12.96
N TRP A 95 -4.42 3.61 -12.51
CA TRP A 95 -5.29 3.27 -11.37
C TRP A 95 -4.75 3.71 -10.00
N ARG A 96 -3.51 4.22 -9.92
CA ARG A 96 -2.88 4.77 -8.71
C ARG A 96 -2.90 6.29 -8.64
N LEU A 97 -3.46 6.99 -9.64
CA LEU A 97 -3.63 8.44 -9.64
C LEU A 97 -4.23 9.05 -8.35
N PRO A 98 -5.17 8.39 -7.64
CA PRO A 98 -5.65 8.92 -6.37
C PRO A 98 -4.77 8.58 -5.15
N SER A 99 -3.95 7.53 -5.23
CA SER A 99 -3.31 6.91 -4.05
C SER A 99 -1.77 6.94 -4.14
N TRP A 100 -1.23 8.15 -4.03
CA TRP A 100 0.22 8.41 -4.00
C TRP A 100 0.58 9.57 -3.07
N LEU A 101 1.85 9.59 -2.65
CA LEU A 101 2.48 10.65 -1.86
C LEU A 101 3.82 11.03 -2.47
N ALA A 102 4.25 12.28 -2.29
CA ALA A 102 5.58 12.74 -2.65
C ALA A 102 6.31 13.30 -1.42
N LEU A 103 7.62 13.05 -1.34
CA LEU A 103 8.50 13.69 -0.36
C LEU A 103 9.60 14.52 -1.04
N PRO A 104 9.32 15.75 -1.46
CA PRO A 104 10.31 16.71 -1.88
C PRO A 104 10.79 17.57 -0.69
N ALA A 105 11.87 18.31 -0.91
CA ALA A 105 12.41 19.25 0.08
C ALA A 105 11.55 20.51 0.26
N SER A 106 10.78 20.91 -0.76
CA SER A 106 9.99 22.14 -0.76
C SER A 106 8.60 21.94 -1.38
N ALA A 107 7.67 22.81 -1.00
CA ALA A 107 6.35 22.94 -1.59
C ALA A 107 6.33 23.82 -2.85
N ASP A 108 7.49 24.36 -3.27
CA ASP A 108 7.58 25.24 -4.42
C ASP A 108 7.02 24.56 -5.68
N ASN A 109 6.14 25.26 -6.38
CA ASN A 109 5.44 24.78 -7.59
C ASN A 109 4.45 23.63 -7.35
N TRP A 110 4.11 23.30 -6.10
CA TRP A 110 3.05 22.35 -5.80
C TRP A 110 1.68 23.04 -5.85
N PRO A 111 0.67 22.47 -6.55
CA PRO A 111 -0.68 23.04 -6.53
C PRO A 111 -1.28 23.02 -5.12
N THR A 112 -1.91 24.12 -4.71
CA THR A 112 -2.49 24.28 -3.35
C THR A 112 -3.48 23.17 -3.02
N GLU A 113 -4.34 22.80 -3.96
CA GLU A 113 -5.34 21.75 -3.84
C GLU A 113 -4.75 20.32 -3.77
N ARG A 114 -3.44 20.19 -4.01
CA ARG A 114 -2.70 18.93 -3.96
C ARG A 114 -1.70 18.86 -2.81
N ALA A 115 -1.64 19.87 -1.95
CA ALA A 115 -0.71 19.93 -0.81
C ALA A 115 -0.89 18.77 0.18
N THR A 116 -2.04 18.09 0.19
CA THR A 116 -2.26 16.90 1.01
C THR A 116 -1.41 15.71 0.57
N GLN A 117 -1.03 15.62 -0.71
CA GLN A 117 -0.18 14.56 -1.26
C GLN A 117 1.31 14.79 -1.00
N LEU A 118 1.64 15.92 -0.39
CA LEU A 118 3.00 16.38 -0.15
C LEU A 118 3.41 16.13 1.32
N VAL A 119 4.58 15.52 1.51
CA VAL A 119 5.23 15.40 2.82
C VAL A 119 6.59 16.09 2.75
N PRO A 120 6.70 17.37 3.16
CA PRO A 120 7.94 18.10 3.04
C PRO A 120 9.02 17.54 3.98
N ILE A 121 10.24 17.40 3.48
CA ILE A 121 11.39 16.96 4.27
C ILE A 121 12.33 18.14 4.49
N VAL A 122 12.39 18.63 5.74
CA VAL A 122 13.12 19.85 6.09
C VAL A 122 14.56 19.58 6.55
N GLU A 123 14.84 18.36 7.04
CA GLU A 123 16.14 18.00 7.65
C GLU A 123 16.70 16.69 7.08
N SER A 124 16.17 15.54 7.52
CA SER A 124 16.54 14.23 7.00
C SER A 124 15.35 13.27 7.01
N LEU A 125 15.39 12.26 6.15
CA LEU A 125 14.39 11.19 6.10
C LEU A 125 14.32 10.39 7.41
N GLY A 126 15.44 10.30 8.14
CA GLY A 126 15.55 9.60 9.43
C GLY A 126 15.12 10.42 10.64
N ALA A 127 14.86 11.73 10.50
CA ALA A 127 14.49 12.57 11.63
C ALA A 127 13.12 12.16 12.21
N PRO A 128 12.97 11.96 13.54
CA PRO A 128 11.71 11.49 14.13
C PRO A 128 10.48 12.34 13.82
N ALA A 129 10.66 13.64 13.53
CA ALA A 129 9.58 14.52 13.09
C ALA A 129 9.09 14.16 11.68
N ASN A 130 10.01 13.99 10.72
CA ASN A 130 9.69 13.59 9.34
C ASN A 130 9.14 12.17 9.28
N GLN A 131 9.66 11.26 10.11
CA GLN A 131 9.12 9.92 10.27
C GLN A 131 7.66 9.93 10.72
N ARG A 132 7.34 10.69 11.78
CA ARG A 132 5.96 10.83 12.27
C ARG A 132 5.05 11.49 11.24
N ALA A 133 5.51 12.51 10.54
CA ALA A 133 4.75 13.18 9.49
C ALA A 133 4.45 12.24 8.32
N LEU A 134 5.45 11.48 7.89
CA LEU A 134 5.31 10.46 6.86
C LEU A 134 4.36 9.36 7.33
N GLN A 135 4.56 8.78 8.51
CA GLN A 135 3.66 7.78 9.06
C GLN A 135 2.22 8.30 9.13
N ALA A 136 1.99 9.51 9.64
CA ALA A 136 0.65 10.11 9.66
C ALA A 136 0.08 10.33 8.24
N ALA A 137 0.90 10.70 7.26
CA ALA A 137 0.45 10.83 5.87
C ALA A 137 0.14 9.47 5.24
N LEU A 138 0.99 8.47 5.45
CA LEU A 138 0.73 7.09 5.02
C LEU A 138 -0.54 6.60 5.69
N GLU A 139 -0.72 6.84 6.98
CA GLU A 139 -1.93 6.48 7.71
C GLU A 139 -3.14 7.18 7.12
N ARG A 140 -3.08 8.48 6.82
CA ARG A 140 -4.18 9.18 6.15
C ARG A 140 -4.49 8.58 4.79
N TYR A 141 -3.51 8.38 3.91
CA TYR A 141 -3.79 7.88 2.55
C TYR A 141 -4.10 6.38 2.50
N TYR A 142 -3.39 5.60 3.29
CA TYR A 142 -3.54 4.15 3.36
C TYR A 142 -4.80 3.74 4.11
N TRP A 143 -5.15 4.46 5.18
CA TRP A 143 -6.32 4.18 5.98
C TRP A 143 -7.57 4.95 5.55
N ALA A 144 -7.46 6.11 4.89
CA ALA A 144 -8.62 6.72 4.20
C ALA A 144 -9.04 5.88 2.99
N ASP A 145 -8.13 5.14 2.34
CA ASP A 145 -8.51 4.19 1.28
C ASP A 145 -9.21 2.93 1.84
N LEU A 146 -9.09 2.65 3.14
CA LEU A 146 -9.81 1.55 3.81
C LEU A 146 -11.18 1.98 4.33
N TRP A 147 -11.47 3.29 4.32
CA TRP A 147 -12.65 3.85 4.93
C TRP A 147 -13.30 4.88 4.01
N TRP A 148 -14.40 4.47 3.38
CA TRP A 148 -15.13 5.29 2.40
C TRP A 148 -16.48 5.80 2.92
N GLY A 149 -16.74 5.67 4.21
CA GLY A 149 -18.01 6.06 4.83
C GLY A 149 -18.02 7.48 5.39
N GLU A 150 -19.23 7.98 5.60
CA GLU A 150 -19.48 9.25 6.29
C GLU A 150 -19.36 9.13 7.82
N GLU A 151 -19.36 7.91 8.35
CA GLU A 151 -19.14 7.63 9.77
C GLU A 151 -17.67 7.86 10.20
N PRO A 152 -17.39 7.98 11.51
CA PRO A 152 -16.01 8.01 12.01
C PRO A 152 -15.25 6.75 11.60
N ALA A 153 -14.02 6.93 11.12
CA ALA A 153 -13.19 5.81 10.70
C ALA A 153 -12.94 4.80 11.85
N PRO A 154 -12.86 3.49 11.55
CA PRO A 154 -12.43 2.47 12.50
C PRO A 154 -11.08 2.80 13.15
N ASP A 155 -10.80 2.22 14.32
CA ASP A 155 -9.55 2.48 15.02
C ASP A 155 -8.31 1.99 14.26
N GLN A 156 -7.12 2.43 14.68
CA GLN A 156 -5.86 2.09 14.00
C GLN A 156 -5.57 0.58 14.03
N GLU A 157 -5.96 -0.13 15.08
CA GLU A 157 -5.67 -1.54 15.25
C GLU A 157 -6.58 -2.41 14.39
N SER A 158 -7.87 -2.11 14.32
CA SER A 158 -8.81 -2.73 13.37
C SER A 158 -8.31 -2.61 11.94
N ARG A 159 -7.87 -1.41 11.54
CA ARG A 159 -7.37 -1.18 10.19
C ARG A 159 -6.08 -1.96 9.90
N ARG A 160 -5.14 -2.03 10.86
CA ARG A 160 -3.94 -2.89 10.76
C ARG A 160 -4.28 -4.37 10.57
N ARG A 161 -5.23 -4.89 11.35
CA ARG A 161 -5.70 -6.28 11.24
C ARG A 161 -6.35 -6.56 9.88
N ALA A 162 -7.22 -5.66 9.42
CA ALA A 162 -7.86 -5.78 8.11
C ALA A 162 -6.81 -5.84 7.00
N HIS A 163 -5.83 -4.95 7.06
CA HIS A 163 -4.75 -4.92 6.11
C HIS A 163 -3.90 -6.21 6.09
N ALA A 164 -3.41 -6.66 7.26
CA ALA A 164 -2.64 -7.89 7.37
C ALA A 164 -3.41 -9.09 6.80
N LEU A 165 -4.71 -9.13 7.06
CA LEU A 165 -5.60 -10.16 6.55
C LEU A 165 -5.74 -10.11 5.02
N MET A 166 -6.03 -8.94 4.46
CA MET A 166 -6.19 -8.78 3.01
C MET A 166 -4.89 -9.12 2.25
N VAL A 167 -3.73 -8.79 2.82
CA VAL A 167 -2.42 -9.19 2.26
C VAL A 167 -2.17 -10.68 2.37
N ALA A 168 -2.46 -11.29 3.52
CA ALA A 168 -2.35 -12.74 3.69
C ALA A 168 -3.20 -13.50 2.66
N TRP A 169 -4.36 -12.94 2.32
CA TRP A 169 -5.25 -13.48 1.30
C TRP A 169 -4.92 -12.98 -0.12
N SER A 170 -3.89 -12.16 -0.31
CA SER A 170 -3.47 -11.62 -1.61
C SER A 170 -4.61 -10.92 -2.37
N ILE A 171 -5.48 -10.21 -1.65
CA ILE A 171 -6.64 -9.54 -2.23
C ILE A 171 -6.20 -8.21 -2.86
N PRO A 172 -6.59 -7.93 -4.12
CA PRO A 172 -6.33 -6.63 -4.74
C PRO A 172 -6.95 -5.48 -3.94
N ARG A 173 -6.19 -4.41 -3.69
CA ARG A 173 -6.65 -3.25 -2.89
C ARG A 173 -7.97 -2.65 -3.34
N ARG A 174 -8.23 -2.64 -4.65
CA ARG A 174 -9.48 -2.14 -5.23
C ARG A 174 -10.73 -2.89 -4.74
N SER A 175 -10.58 -4.14 -4.29
CA SER A 175 -11.69 -4.94 -3.74
C SER A 175 -11.92 -4.69 -2.25
N TRP A 176 -10.96 -4.09 -1.54
CA TRP A 176 -10.96 -4.10 -0.07
C TRP A 176 -12.22 -3.52 0.53
N PRO A 177 -12.75 -2.37 0.08
CA PRO A 177 -13.90 -1.82 0.79
C PRO A 177 -15.23 -2.29 0.23
N ARG A 178 -15.23 -2.98 -0.91
CA ARG A 178 -16.38 -3.86 -1.23
C ARG A 178 -16.46 -5.03 -0.24
N ILE A 179 -15.31 -5.53 0.23
CA ILE A 179 -15.22 -6.64 1.17
C ILE A 179 -15.44 -6.18 2.61
N LEU A 180 -14.82 -5.07 3.00
CA LEU A 180 -14.85 -4.55 4.35
C LEU A 180 -16.07 -3.64 4.58
N GLY A 181 -16.79 -3.24 3.53
CA GLY A 181 -17.94 -2.36 3.67
C GLY A 181 -17.56 -0.89 3.72
N THR A 182 -18.61 -0.06 3.73
CA THR A 182 -18.51 1.40 3.67
C THR A 182 -19.07 2.09 4.90
N THR A 183 -19.69 1.38 5.85
CA THR A 183 -20.04 1.93 7.18
C THR A 183 -19.07 1.39 8.27
N ALA A 184 -18.85 2.10 9.38
CA ALA A 184 -17.80 1.75 10.33
C ALA A 184 -18.25 0.51 11.10
N THR A 185 -19.56 0.44 11.32
CA THR A 185 -20.28 -0.74 11.75
C THR A 185 -20.04 -1.93 10.80
N ASP A 186 -20.26 -1.77 9.48
CA ASP A 186 -20.01 -2.84 8.51
C ASP A 186 -18.54 -3.27 8.52
N PHE A 187 -17.61 -2.32 8.62
CA PHE A 187 -16.18 -2.58 8.69
C PHE A 187 -15.81 -3.47 9.85
N GLU A 188 -16.26 -3.13 11.06
CA GLU A 188 -15.96 -3.93 12.25
C GLU A 188 -16.65 -5.29 12.22
N GLU A 189 -17.90 -5.36 11.74
CA GLU A 189 -18.60 -6.63 11.55
C GLU A 189 -17.88 -7.53 10.55
N MET A 190 -17.56 -7.00 9.37
CA MET A 190 -16.85 -7.74 8.32
C MET A 190 -15.46 -8.13 8.77
N LEU A 191 -14.69 -7.24 9.37
CA LEU A 191 -13.36 -7.57 9.89
C LEU A 191 -13.45 -8.71 10.92
N GLY A 192 -14.41 -8.65 11.85
CA GLY A 192 -14.64 -9.71 12.82
C GLY A 192 -14.91 -11.07 12.17
N LEU A 193 -15.81 -11.11 11.18
CA LEU A 193 -16.13 -12.33 10.45
C LEU A 193 -14.93 -12.87 9.65
N LEU A 194 -14.21 -12.01 8.94
CA LEU A 194 -13.09 -12.42 8.10
C LEU A 194 -11.92 -12.91 8.96
N LEU A 195 -11.68 -12.33 10.14
CA LEU A 195 -10.71 -12.83 11.11
C LEU A 195 -11.09 -14.23 11.62
N GLN A 196 -12.37 -14.49 11.89
CA GLN A 196 -12.84 -15.82 12.28
C GLN A 196 -12.65 -16.84 11.14
N VAL A 197 -13.00 -16.46 9.91
CA VAL A 197 -12.77 -17.28 8.71
C VAL A 197 -11.30 -17.62 8.57
N ASN A 198 -10.42 -16.62 8.70
CA ASN A 198 -8.98 -16.82 8.59
C ASN A 198 -8.44 -17.74 9.69
N ALA A 199 -8.83 -17.50 10.94
CA ALA A 199 -8.39 -18.31 12.07
C ALA A 199 -8.79 -19.79 11.88
N ALA A 200 -10.03 -20.03 11.45
CA ALA A 200 -10.51 -21.37 11.16
C ALA A 200 -9.78 -22.01 9.96
N ALA A 201 -9.54 -21.26 8.90
CA ALA A 201 -8.90 -21.77 7.69
C ALA A 201 -7.40 -22.06 7.89
N GLN A 202 -6.71 -21.25 8.69
CA GLN A 202 -5.29 -21.44 9.01
C GLN A 202 -5.03 -22.80 9.67
N TRP A 203 -5.99 -23.34 10.42
CA TRP A 203 -5.89 -24.68 10.95
C TRP A 203 -5.78 -25.73 9.84
N HIS A 204 -6.63 -25.65 8.81
CA HIS A 204 -6.60 -26.55 7.64
C HIS A 204 -5.34 -26.37 6.79
N VAL A 205 -4.88 -25.13 6.62
CA VAL A 205 -3.64 -24.83 5.89
C VAL A 205 -2.44 -25.44 6.61
N ARG A 206 -2.34 -25.27 7.93
CA ARG A 206 -1.25 -25.87 8.74
C ARG A 206 -1.29 -27.38 8.77
N ALA A 207 -2.49 -27.97 8.71
CA ALA A 207 -2.68 -29.41 8.58
C ALA A 207 -2.38 -29.94 7.16
N GLY A 208 -1.97 -29.08 6.22
CA GLY A 208 -1.67 -29.46 4.83
C GLY A 208 -2.89 -29.85 4.00
N ARG A 209 -4.11 -29.57 4.51
CA ARG A 209 -5.36 -29.90 3.81
C ARG A 209 -5.67 -28.88 2.72
N TRP A 210 -5.37 -27.61 2.97
CA TRP A 210 -5.65 -26.50 2.05
C TRP A 210 -4.40 -25.72 1.69
N PHE A 211 -4.42 -25.11 0.51
CA PHE A 211 -3.42 -24.13 0.10
C PHE A 211 -3.65 -22.78 0.78
N PRO A 212 -2.59 -21.98 1.02
CA PRO A 212 -2.72 -20.64 1.60
C PRO A 212 -3.70 -19.71 0.86
N HIS A 213 -3.88 -19.90 -0.45
CA HIS A 213 -4.76 -19.09 -1.29
C HIS A 213 -6.15 -19.71 -1.55
N TRP A 214 -6.63 -20.59 -0.66
CA TRP A 214 -7.90 -21.32 -0.78
C TRP A 214 -9.12 -20.42 -1.07
N VAL A 215 -9.11 -19.18 -0.55
CA VAL A 215 -10.22 -18.23 -0.71
C VAL A 215 -10.48 -17.84 -2.18
N HIS A 216 -9.49 -18.07 -3.06
CA HIS A 216 -9.56 -17.83 -4.50
C HIS A 216 -9.91 -19.08 -5.31
N LEU A 217 -10.02 -20.23 -4.67
CA LEU A 217 -10.29 -21.49 -5.36
C LEU A 217 -11.81 -21.77 -5.39
N PRO A 218 -12.35 -22.27 -6.50
CA PRO A 218 -13.74 -22.70 -6.55
C PRO A 218 -13.93 -23.95 -5.68
N LEU A 219 -14.92 -23.92 -4.80
CA LEU A 219 -15.17 -25.02 -3.87
C LEU A 219 -16.47 -25.73 -4.20
N ALA A 220 -16.42 -27.06 -4.38
CA ALA A 220 -17.59 -27.86 -4.78
C ALA A 220 -18.76 -27.72 -3.80
N ALA A 221 -18.49 -27.69 -2.50
CA ALA A 221 -19.50 -27.52 -1.46
C ALA A 221 -20.17 -26.14 -1.47
N LEU A 222 -19.58 -25.16 -2.16
CA LEU A 222 -20.10 -23.82 -2.37
C LEU A 222 -20.64 -23.65 -3.81
N GLY A 223 -21.01 -24.75 -4.48
CA GLY A 223 -21.54 -24.71 -5.84
C GLY A 223 -20.51 -24.22 -6.86
N MET A 224 -19.23 -24.55 -6.67
CA MET A 224 -18.10 -24.10 -7.48
C MET A 224 -17.84 -22.58 -7.43
N ARG A 225 -18.43 -21.86 -6.47
CA ARG A 225 -18.11 -20.46 -6.23
C ARG A 225 -16.82 -20.34 -5.44
N ARG A 226 -16.10 -19.23 -5.65
CA ARG A 226 -14.94 -18.89 -4.82
C ARG A 226 -15.43 -18.25 -3.53
N PRO A 227 -14.87 -18.61 -2.36
CA PRO A 227 -15.22 -17.96 -1.10
C PRO A 227 -15.16 -16.43 -1.16
N ILE A 228 -14.15 -15.89 -1.85
CA ILE A 228 -14.02 -14.44 -2.03
C ILE A 228 -15.21 -13.82 -2.79
N GLU A 229 -15.74 -14.49 -3.80
CA GLU A 229 -16.90 -13.99 -4.56
C GLU A 229 -18.17 -14.00 -3.72
N MET A 230 -18.32 -14.98 -2.82
CA MET A 230 -19.43 -15.02 -1.88
C MET A 230 -19.36 -13.85 -0.91
N ILE A 231 -18.17 -13.61 -0.33
CA ILE A 231 -17.92 -12.48 0.57
C ILE A 231 -18.19 -11.14 -0.14
N GLU A 232 -17.69 -10.98 -1.37
CA GLU A 232 -17.85 -9.75 -2.16
C GLU A 232 -19.30 -9.50 -2.64
N ALA A 233 -20.09 -10.55 -2.86
CA ALA A 233 -21.45 -10.44 -3.38
C ALA A 233 -22.49 -10.30 -2.26
N GLU A 234 -22.27 -10.98 -1.14
CA GLU A 234 -23.28 -11.16 -0.09
C GLU A 234 -22.86 -10.54 1.25
N GLY A 235 -21.68 -9.91 1.30
CA GLY A 235 -21.18 -9.20 2.49
C GLY A 235 -21.11 -10.12 3.72
N PRO A 236 -21.67 -9.69 4.87
CA PRO A 236 -21.68 -10.50 6.09
C PRO A 236 -22.35 -11.87 5.91
N GLY A 237 -23.40 -11.95 5.07
CA GLY A 237 -24.08 -13.21 4.77
C GLY A 237 -23.17 -14.21 4.05
N GLY A 238 -22.39 -13.74 3.09
CA GLY A 238 -21.40 -14.54 2.38
C GLY A 238 -20.24 -14.97 3.27
N ALA A 239 -19.72 -14.06 4.10
CA ALA A 239 -18.66 -14.37 5.05
C ALA A 239 -19.09 -15.41 6.10
N ARG A 240 -20.33 -15.35 6.60
CA ARG A 240 -20.90 -16.38 7.48
C ARG A 240 -21.02 -17.74 6.79
N GLN A 241 -21.49 -17.78 5.55
CA GLN A 241 -21.56 -19.03 4.79
C GLN A 241 -20.18 -19.66 4.58
N VAL A 242 -19.17 -18.82 4.28
CA VAL A 242 -17.79 -19.28 4.16
C VAL A 242 -17.29 -19.79 5.52
N LEU A 243 -17.54 -19.07 6.61
CA LEU A 243 -17.15 -19.50 7.96
C LEU A 243 -17.78 -20.86 8.32
N ASP A 244 -19.07 -21.02 8.09
CA ASP A 244 -19.80 -22.28 8.29
C ASP A 244 -19.18 -23.42 7.48
N TYR A 245 -18.80 -23.15 6.22
CA TYR A 245 -18.09 -24.11 5.40
C TYR A 245 -16.74 -24.53 6.02
N VAL A 246 -15.92 -23.57 6.44
CA VAL A 246 -14.61 -23.85 7.05
C VAL A 246 -14.76 -24.66 8.35
N TRP A 247 -15.79 -24.37 9.13
CA TRP A 247 -16.10 -25.10 10.37
C TRP A 247 -16.70 -26.48 10.14
N ARG A 248 -17.56 -26.67 9.13
CA ARG A 248 -18.11 -28.00 8.81
C ARG A 248 -17.02 -29.01 8.45
N PHE A 249 -15.92 -28.57 7.84
CA PHE A 249 -14.73 -29.40 7.60
C PHE A 249 -13.97 -29.83 8.86
N HIS A 250 -14.30 -29.26 10.03
CA HIS A 250 -13.67 -29.59 11.31
C HIS A 250 -14.40 -30.72 12.06
N CYS A 251 -15.70 -30.93 11.78
CA CYS A 251 -16.54 -31.89 12.51
C CYS A 251 -16.81 -33.19 11.73
N GLN A 252 -16.06 -33.43 10.64
CA GLN A 252 -16.06 -34.68 9.87
C GLN A 252 -14.66 -35.28 9.87
#